data_AF-A0A537FHJ8-F1
#
_entry.id   AF-A0A537FHJ8-F1
#
_cell.length_a   1.000
_cell.length_b   1.000
_cell.length_c   1.000
_cell.angle_alpha   90.00
_cell.angle_beta   90.00
_cell.angle_gamma   90.00
#
_symmetry.space_group_name_H-M   'P 1'
#
loop_
_entity.id
_entity.type
_entity.pdbx_description
1 polymer ?
#
loop_
_entity_poly.entity_id
_entity_poly.type
_entity_poly.pdbx_seq_one_letter_code
_entity_poly.pdbx_strand_id
1 'polypeptide(L)'
;MDQKRRTEILLVSQTIFITLLLYWMFLESQSNAYFRGWLSQYFPLGLVLLNGWIVALAITELALVTGFLIGRLEGGPATSKLGVKKIEEIDEPLREPQLKPRPARQIEPQFSRSTRIYETLDLKVLIIMLMLATQAISLWLITASNLRITTFTANSFYYYSHLPFTYWWGLAATVALFFARPILRGRARIGLDMGALFLLVFYLIGIPSFTYQDPRFLDTYYHTGNSLDLLNYQGWLTSPNWYAHQFPGVFSFIGQLVSVAGIDPFQLMRFYPLGLALVIVFLTYVIVRMHSDQYASIASATLLGGLWFQLHISPQSLELILYLGTLFLLLKVIEDEPRRRLWTVLGLASTPIFVASHPETPLAVSLGLAAFLALSLLKSKRTLQLHTL
;
A
#
# COMPACT_ATOMS: atom_id res chain seq x y z
N MET A 1 17.93 -26.51 -8.66
CA MET A 1 16.76 -26.53 -9.58
C MET A 1 16.92 -25.37 -10.53
N ASP A 2 17.06 -25.64 -11.83
CA ASP A 2 17.37 -24.65 -12.85
C ASP A 2 16.31 -23.54 -12.91
N GLN A 3 16.72 -22.30 -13.17
CA GLN A 3 15.84 -21.11 -13.21
C GLN A 3 14.73 -21.30 -14.26
N LYS A 4 15.05 -21.97 -15.36
CA LYS A 4 14.11 -22.37 -16.41
C LYS A 4 13.00 -23.29 -15.89
N ARG A 5 13.39 -24.34 -15.15
CA ARG A 5 12.46 -25.31 -14.57
C ARG A 5 11.55 -24.68 -13.50
N ARG A 6 12.03 -23.65 -12.78
CA ARG A 6 11.21 -22.86 -11.85
C ARG A 6 10.15 -22.04 -12.59
N THR A 7 10.52 -21.40 -13.70
CA THR A 7 9.60 -20.62 -14.53
C THR A 7 8.53 -21.50 -15.18
N GLU A 8 8.90 -22.67 -15.70
CA GLU A 8 7.96 -23.66 -16.25
C GLU A 8 6.93 -24.11 -15.21
N ILE A 9 7.39 -24.51 -14.01
CA ILE A 9 6.50 -24.95 -12.92
C ILE A 9 5.53 -23.83 -12.52
N LEU A 10 6.01 -22.59 -12.49
CA LEU A 10 5.19 -21.43 -12.13
C LEU A 10 4.13 -21.13 -13.19
N LEU A 11 4.50 -21.17 -14.49
CA LEU A 11 3.56 -20.98 -15.60
C LEU A 11 2.48 -22.07 -15.64
N VAL A 12 2.87 -23.33 -15.44
CA VAL A 12 1.92 -24.46 -15.39
C VAL A 12 1.00 -24.33 -14.18
N SER A 13 1.54 -23.99 -13.01
CA SER A 13 0.76 -23.84 -11.77
C SER A 13 -0.23 -22.67 -11.86
N GLN A 14 0.17 -21.54 -12.43
CA GLN A 14 -0.73 -20.42 -12.72
C GLN A 14 -1.85 -20.81 -13.69
N THR A 15 -1.52 -21.54 -14.75
CA THR A 15 -2.49 -22.00 -15.75
C THR A 15 -3.53 -22.94 -15.15
N ILE A 16 -3.09 -23.88 -14.33
CA ILE A 16 -3.97 -24.80 -13.60
C ILE A 16 -4.89 -24.01 -12.66
N PHE A 17 -4.33 -23.08 -11.88
CA PHE A 17 -5.09 -22.30 -10.91
C PHE A 17 -6.15 -21.42 -11.59
N ILE A 18 -5.78 -20.70 -12.65
CA ILE A 18 -6.70 -19.85 -13.41
C ILE A 18 -7.79 -20.69 -14.09
N THR A 19 -7.43 -21.85 -14.65
CA THR A 19 -8.39 -22.78 -15.27
C THR A 19 -9.42 -23.28 -14.26
N LEU A 20 -8.96 -23.72 -13.08
CA LEU A 20 -9.84 -24.19 -12.02
C LEU A 20 -10.74 -23.07 -11.50
N LEU A 21 -10.23 -21.86 -11.38
CA LEU A 21 -10.99 -20.70 -10.89
C LEU A 21 -12.03 -20.25 -11.91
N LEU A 22 -11.70 -20.17 -13.20
CA LEU A 22 -12.64 -19.87 -14.28
C LEU A 22 -13.74 -20.93 -14.38
N TYR A 23 -13.36 -22.21 -14.28
CA TYR A 23 -14.32 -23.31 -14.31
C TYR A 23 -15.23 -23.32 -13.07
N TRP A 24 -14.68 -23.03 -11.89
CA TRP A 24 -15.45 -22.90 -10.65
C TRP A 24 -16.43 -21.72 -10.73
N MET A 25 -15.99 -20.54 -11.20
CA MET A 25 -16.87 -19.38 -11.40
C MET A 25 -17.98 -19.67 -12.42
N PHE A 26 -17.67 -20.42 -13.48
CA PHE A 26 -18.68 -20.91 -14.42
C PHE A 26 -19.72 -21.78 -13.70
N LEU A 27 -19.30 -22.81 -12.97
CA LEU A 27 -20.20 -23.69 -12.23
C LEU A 27 -21.05 -22.93 -11.21
N GLU A 28 -20.44 -22.02 -10.46
CA GLU A 28 -21.12 -21.17 -9.49
C GLU A 28 -22.18 -20.28 -10.15
N SER A 29 -21.90 -19.74 -11.35
CA SER A 29 -22.89 -18.95 -12.11
C SER A 29 -24.11 -19.76 -12.57
N GLN A 30 -23.97 -21.08 -12.68
CA GLN A 30 -25.06 -21.99 -13.07
C GLN A 30 -25.84 -22.52 -11.86
N SER A 31 -25.15 -22.81 -10.76
CA SER A 31 -25.74 -23.44 -9.57
C SER A 31 -26.28 -22.43 -8.55
N ASN A 32 -25.72 -21.22 -8.50
CA ASN A 32 -26.05 -20.21 -7.49
C ASN A 32 -26.91 -19.07 -8.07
N ALA A 33 -28.20 -19.10 -7.77
CA ALA A 33 -29.16 -18.09 -8.24
C ALA A 33 -28.84 -16.67 -7.78
N TYR A 34 -28.24 -16.52 -6.59
CA TYR A 34 -27.81 -15.22 -6.07
C TYR A 34 -26.63 -14.67 -6.87
N PHE A 35 -25.59 -15.48 -7.09
CA PHE A 35 -24.42 -15.05 -7.87
C PHE A 35 -24.81 -14.70 -9.31
N ARG A 36 -25.69 -15.50 -9.92
CA ARG A 36 -26.25 -15.20 -11.24
C ARG A 36 -27.04 -13.89 -11.28
N GLY A 37 -27.88 -13.64 -10.26
CA GLY A 37 -28.64 -12.39 -10.14
C GLY A 37 -27.75 -11.17 -9.93
N TRP A 38 -26.71 -11.32 -9.10
CA TRP A 38 -25.70 -10.28 -8.89
C TRP A 38 -24.98 -9.96 -10.21
N LEU A 39 -24.54 -10.98 -10.96
CA LEU A 39 -23.91 -10.78 -12.27
C LEU A 39 -24.86 -10.10 -13.25
N SER A 40 -26.14 -10.48 -13.34
CA SER A 40 -27.06 -9.79 -14.26
C SER A 40 -27.26 -8.31 -13.91
N GLN A 41 -27.25 -7.98 -12.62
CA GLN A 41 -27.57 -6.64 -12.15
C GLN A 41 -26.37 -5.69 -12.18
N TYR A 42 -25.19 -6.18 -11.80
CA TYR A 42 -24.01 -5.33 -11.59
C TYR A 42 -22.91 -5.56 -12.64
N PHE A 43 -22.87 -6.74 -13.27
CA PHE A 43 -21.88 -7.06 -14.30
C PHE A 43 -22.43 -7.98 -15.41
N PRO A 44 -23.36 -7.48 -16.24
CA PRO A 44 -24.08 -8.31 -17.21
C PRO A 44 -23.16 -8.97 -18.25
N LEU A 45 -22.02 -8.32 -18.56
CA LEU A 45 -20.95 -8.91 -19.38
C LEU A 45 -20.35 -10.16 -18.74
N GLY A 46 -20.35 -10.28 -17.41
CA GLY A 46 -19.88 -11.45 -16.69
C GLY A 46 -20.69 -12.71 -17.00
N LEU A 47 -22.00 -12.59 -17.28
CA LEU A 47 -22.81 -13.74 -17.72
C LEU A 47 -22.46 -14.20 -19.13
N VAL A 48 -22.06 -13.28 -20.01
CA VAL A 48 -21.56 -13.61 -21.34
C VAL A 48 -20.18 -14.26 -21.22
N LEU A 49 -19.28 -13.70 -20.41
CA LEU A 49 -17.93 -14.22 -20.20
C LEU A 49 -17.90 -15.59 -19.52
N LEU A 50 -18.88 -15.85 -18.64
CA LEU A 50 -19.08 -17.15 -17.99
C LEU A 50 -20.03 -18.06 -18.79
N ASN A 51 -20.16 -17.86 -20.10
CA ASN A 51 -20.77 -18.86 -20.96
C ASN A 51 -19.83 -20.07 -21.11
N GLY A 52 -20.37 -21.29 -21.08
CA GLY A 52 -19.57 -22.51 -21.18
C GLY A 52 -18.64 -22.56 -22.40
N TRP A 53 -19.06 -22.00 -23.54
CA TRP A 53 -18.23 -21.92 -24.75
C TRP A 53 -17.09 -20.91 -24.63
N ILE A 54 -17.34 -19.77 -23.99
CA ILE A 54 -16.32 -18.72 -23.80
C ILE A 54 -15.31 -19.16 -22.75
N VAL A 55 -15.76 -19.82 -21.68
CA VAL A 55 -14.90 -20.40 -20.66
C VAL A 55 -14.03 -21.51 -21.25
N ALA A 56 -14.62 -22.42 -22.05
CA ALA A 56 -13.84 -23.46 -22.74
C ALA A 56 -12.81 -22.87 -23.71
N LEU A 57 -13.17 -21.83 -24.45
CA LEU A 57 -12.26 -21.13 -25.37
C LEU A 57 -11.13 -20.44 -24.61
N ALA A 58 -11.42 -19.74 -23.52
CA ALA A 58 -10.44 -19.06 -22.68
C ALA A 58 -9.45 -20.06 -22.03
N ILE A 59 -9.95 -21.19 -21.53
CA ILE A 59 -9.11 -22.27 -20.99
C ILE A 59 -8.19 -22.85 -22.08
N THR A 60 -8.73 -23.08 -23.27
CA THR A 60 -7.97 -23.61 -24.42
C THR A 60 -6.89 -22.63 -24.87
N GLU A 61 -7.22 -21.34 -24.99
CA GLU A 61 -6.26 -20.29 -25.33
C GLU A 61 -5.16 -20.17 -24.28
N LEU A 62 -5.52 -20.20 -22.99
CA LEU A 62 -4.58 -20.15 -21.89
C LEU A 62 -3.61 -21.34 -21.92
N ALA A 63 -4.11 -22.55 -22.20
CA ALA A 63 -3.28 -23.75 -22.35
C ALA A 63 -2.34 -23.63 -23.55
N LEU A 64 -2.81 -23.12 -24.69
CA LEU A 64 -2.00 -22.93 -25.89
C LEU A 64 -0.90 -21.87 -25.70
N VAL A 65 -1.23 -20.73 -25.10
CA VAL A 65 -0.26 -19.67 -24.80
C VAL A 65 0.80 -20.16 -23.83
N THR A 66 0.39 -20.90 -22.79
CA THR A 66 1.31 -21.48 -21.82
C THR A 66 2.22 -22.51 -22.46
N GLY A 67 1.67 -23.41 -23.29
CA GLY A 67 2.45 -24.37 -24.08
C GLY A 67 3.43 -23.68 -25.03
N PHE A 68 3.01 -22.61 -25.71
CA PHE A 68 3.87 -21.82 -26.58
C PHE A 68 5.02 -21.14 -25.81
N LEU A 69 4.74 -20.56 -24.64
CA LEU A 69 5.74 -19.92 -23.80
C LEU A 69 6.75 -20.94 -23.25
N ILE A 70 6.29 -22.12 -22.84
CA ILE A 70 7.16 -23.23 -22.42
C ILE A 70 8.01 -23.69 -23.61
N GLY A 71 7.42 -23.91 -24.78
CA GLY A 71 8.16 -24.29 -25.99
C GLY A 71 9.20 -23.25 -26.42
N ARG A 72 8.94 -21.96 -26.19
CA ARG A 72 9.90 -20.88 -26.42
C ARG A 72 11.01 -20.81 -25.36
N LEU A 73 10.73 -21.22 -24.13
CA LEU A 73 11.76 -21.40 -23.10
C LEU A 73 12.64 -22.61 -23.43
N GLU A 74 12.07 -23.64 -24.04
CA GLU A 74 12.77 -24.84 -24.52
C GLU A 74 13.63 -24.58 -25.76
N GLY A 75 13.12 -23.83 -26.74
CA GLY A 75 13.87 -23.37 -27.91
C GLY A 75 14.84 -22.25 -27.56
N GLY A 76 16.11 -22.58 -27.32
CA GLY A 76 17.19 -21.58 -27.22
C GLY A 76 17.24 -20.64 -28.44
N PRO A 77 17.97 -19.51 -28.35
CA PRO A 77 17.98 -18.49 -29.40
C PRO A 77 18.34 -19.10 -30.75
N ALA A 78 17.48 -18.88 -31.75
CA ALA A 78 17.70 -19.31 -33.11
C ALA A 78 19.08 -18.82 -33.59
N THR A 79 19.99 -19.74 -33.85
CA THR A 79 21.25 -19.49 -34.52
C THR A 79 20.96 -18.97 -35.92
N SER A 80 20.93 -17.66 -36.10
CA SER A 80 21.03 -17.06 -37.42
C SER A 80 22.40 -17.44 -37.99
N LYS A 81 22.42 -18.36 -38.96
CA LYS A 81 23.59 -18.59 -39.81
C LYS A 81 23.88 -17.31 -40.58
N LEU A 82 24.73 -16.45 -40.02
CA LEU A 82 25.41 -15.39 -40.76
C LEU A 82 26.52 -16.07 -41.57
N GLY A 83 26.44 -15.91 -42.90
CA GLY A 83 27.41 -16.46 -43.84
C GLY A 83 28.82 -16.00 -43.50
N VAL A 84 29.71 -16.98 -43.40
CA VAL A 84 31.16 -16.79 -43.29
C VAL A 84 31.64 -16.07 -44.55
N LYS A 85 31.92 -14.77 -44.44
CA LYS A 85 32.81 -14.08 -45.37
C LYS A 85 34.23 -14.35 -44.89
N LYS A 86 34.99 -14.99 -45.78
CA LYS A 86 36.43 -15.28 -45.69
C LYS A 86 37.18 -14.00 -45.29
N ILE A 87 37.84 -14.01 -44.14
CA ILE A 87 38.83 -13.00 -43.75
C ILE A 87 40.19 -13.69 -43.86
N GLU A 88 41.09 -13.07 -44.62
CA GLU A 88 42.46 -13.50 -44.88
C GLU A 88 43.26 -13.66 -43.59
N GLU A 89 44.07 -14.73 -43.53
CA GLU A 89 45.12 -14.93 -42.53
C GLU A 89 46.11 -13.77 -42.59
N ILE A 90 46.30 -13.11 -41.45
CA ILE A 90 47.50 -12.34 -41.15
C ILE A 90 48.16 -13.05 -39.98
N ASP A 91 49.26 -13.75 -40.28
CA ASP A 91 50.18 -14.33 -39.31
C ASP A 91 50.89 -13.20 -38.54
N GLU A 92 50.54 -13.03 -37.26
CA GLU A 92 51.46 -12.46 -36.27
C GLU A 92 51.48 -13.34 -35.00
N PRO A 93 52.66 -13.76 -34.51
CA PRO A 93 52.74 -14.60 -33.33
C PRO A 93 52.44 -13.79 -32.06
N LEU A 94 51.36 -14.19 -31.37
CA LEU A 94 50.97 -13.73 -30.04
C LEU A 94 52.11 -13.93 -29.02
N ARG A 95 52.70 -12.82 -28.56
CA ARG A 95 53.45 -12.79 -27.30
C ARG A 95 52.49 -12.98 -26.14
N GLU A 96 52.66 -14.06 -25.37
CA GLU A 96 51.97 -14.25 -24.09
C GLU A 96 52.31 -13.12 -23.10
N PRO A 97 51.31 -12.43 -22.51
CA PRO A 97 51.54 -11.59 -21.34
C PRO A 97 51.60 -12.49 -20.10
N GLN A 98 52.77 -12.59 -19.49
CA GLN A 98 52.94 -13.24 -18.19
C GLN A 98 52.09 -12.53 -17.13
N LEU A 99 50.99 -13.17 -16.71
CA LEU A 99 50.18 -12.77 -15.56
C LEU A 99 50.98 -13.00 -14.26
N LYS A 100 51.50 -11.93 -13.67
CA LYS A 100 51.98 -11.95 -12.28
C LYS A 100 50.78 -12.14 -11.33
N PRO A 101 50.80 -13.13 -10.42
CA PRO A 101 49.72 -13.31 -9.45
C PRO A 101 49.76 -12.16 -8.44
N ARG A 102 48.68 -11.37 -8.40
CA ARG A 102 48.45 -10.36 -7.36
C ARG A 102 47.97 -11.10 -6.10
N PRO A 103 48.62 -10.96 -4.93
CA PRO A 103 48.18 -11.66 -3.74
C PRO A 103 46.80 -11.15 -3.31
N ALA A 104 45.97 -12.09 -2.84
CA ALA A 104 44.62 -11.85 -2.37
C ALA A 104 44.63 -10.77 -1.28
N ARG A 105 43.95 -9.65 -1.55
CA ARG A 105 43.70 -8.61 -0.56
C ARG A 105 42.70 -9.21 0.45
N GLN A 106 43.18 -9.55 1.64
CA GLN A 106 42.32 -9.85 2.77
C GLN A 106 41.50 -8.58 3.07
N ILE A 107 40.23 -8.59 2.67
CA ILE A 107 39.25 -7.63 3.17
C ILE A 107 38.79 -8.21 4.50
N GLU A 108 39.45 -7.82 5.58
CA GLU A 108 38.87 -7.98 6.91
C GLU A 108 37.53 -7.24 6.95
N PRO A 109 36.45 -7.85 7.45
CA PRO A 109 35.22 -7.12 7.69
C PRO A 109 35.51 -6.13 8.83
N GLN A 110 35.72 -4.86 8.48
CA GLN A 110 35.67 -3.77 9.44
C GLN A 110 34.26 -3.77 10.05
N PHE A 111 34.12 -4.42 11.20
CA PHE A 111 33.02 -4.17 12.11
C PHE A 111 32.95 -2.65 12.30
N SER A 112 31.88 -2.07 11.76
CA SER A 112 31.68 -0.64 11.71
C SER A 112 31.80 -0.09 13.12
N ARG A 113 32.88 0.65 13.39
CA ARG A 113 32.95 1.56 14.52
C ARG A 113 31.72 2.46 14.43
N SER A 114 30.79 2.28 15.38
CA SER A 114 29.68 3.18 15.64
C SER A 114 30.26 4.57 15.96
N THR A 115 30.52 5.37 14.93
CA THR A 115 30.73 6.80 15.11
C THR A 115 29.41 7.37 15.59
N ARG A 116 29.36 7.81 16.84
CA ARG A 116 28.24 8.61 17.34
C ARG A 116 28.17 9.86 16.47
N ILE A 117 27.22 9.89 15.55
CA ILE A 117 26.94 11.07 14.74
C ILE A 117 26.24 12.06 15.66
N TYR A 118 27.02 12.94 16.30
CA TYR A 118 26.47 14.13 16.93
C TYR A 118 26.09 15.08 15.79
N GLU A 119 24.79 15.17 15.49
CA GLU A 119 24.27 16.20 14.60
C GLU A 119 24.40 17.56 15.30
N THR A 120 25.34 18.38 14.83
CA THR A 120 25.48 19.75 15.32
C THR A 120 24.43 20.63 14.63
N LEU A 121 23.44 21.06 15.38
CA LEU A 121 22.43 22.02 14.95
C LEU A 121 22.79 23.41 15.44
N ASP A 122 22.71 24.40 14.55
CA ASP A 122 22.82 25.80 14.96
C ASP A 122 21.71 26.12 15.96
N LEU A 123 22.09 26.70 17.10
CA LEU A 123 21.18 27.11 18.16
C LEU A 123 20.07 28.02 17.64
N LYS A 124 20.39 28.93 16.69
CA LYS A 124 19.40 29.84 16.09
C LYS A 124 18.33 29.07 15.31
N VAL A 125 18.75 28.09 14.52
CA VAL A 125 17.85 27.22 13.75
C VAL A 125 16.96 26.40 14.69
N LEU A 126 17.56 25.84 15.74
CA LEU A 126 16.82 25.10 16.77
C LEU A 126 15.75 25.97 17.43
N ILE A 127 16.09 27.19 17.84
CA ILE A 127 15.16 28.15 18.45
C ILE A 127 14.00 28.46 17.48
N ILE A 128 14.30 28.76 16.21
CA ILE A 128 13.26 29.07 15.21
C ILE A 128 12.30 27.89 15.02
N MET A 129 12.83 26.67 14.91
CA MET A 129 11.97 25.47 14.76
C MET A 129 11.12 25.21 15.99
N LEU A 130 11.69 25.37 17.19
CA LEU A 130 10.93 25.23 18.44
C LEU A 130 9.84 26.28 18.52
N MET A 131 10.14 27.55 18.19
CA MET A 131 9.14 28.61 18.16
C MET A 131 8.00 28.30 17.18
N LEU A 132 8.32 27.85 15.96
CA LEU A 132 7.31 27.46 14.96
C LEU A 132 6.47 26.26 15.41
N ALA A 133 7.11 25.22 15.95
CA ALA A 133 6.42 24.03 16.43
C ALA A 133 5.53 24.34 17.64
N THR A 134 6.04 25.08 18.63
CA THR A 134 5.28 25.53 19.80
C THR A 134 4.12 26.42 19.37
N GLN A 135 4.32 27.34 18.42
CA GLN A 135 3.26 28.18 17.89
C GLN A 135 2.17 27.33 17.22
N ALA A 136 2.53 26.40 16.33
CA ALA A 136 1.58 25.53 15.65
C ALA A 136 0.80 24.66 16.66
N ILE A 137 1.47 24.03 17.63
CA ILE A 137 0.79 23.23 18.66
C ILE A 137 -0.14 24.09 19.52
N SER A 138 0.30 25.28 19.93
CA SER A 138 -0.50 26.18 20.77
C SER A 138 -1.75 26.65 20.03
N LEU A 139 -1.63 27.00 18.75
CA LEU A 139 -2.75 27.43 17.93
C LEU A 139 -3.73 26.27 17.65
N TRP A 140 -3.22 25.04 17.53
CA TRP A 140 -4.06 23.85 17.43
C TRP A 140 -4.88 23.68 18.70
N LEU A 141 -4.24 23.74 19.88
CA LEU A 141 -4.92 23.64 21.18
C LEU A 141 -5.97 24.74 21.37
N ILE A 142 -5.63 25.99 21.06
CA ILE A 142 -6.57 27.13 21.12
C ILE A 142 -7.75 26.90 20.18
N THR A 143 -7.52 26.38 18.98
CA THR A 143 -8.60 26.10 18.03
C THR A 143 -9.48 24.96 18.54
N ALA A 144 -8.87 23.87 19.00
CA ALA A 144 -9.56 22.70 19.53
C ALA A 144 -10.34 23.00 20.82
N SER A 145 -9.94 23.99 21.62
CA SER A 145 -10.67 24.38 22.82
C SER A 145 -11.86 25.30 22.53
N ASN A 146 -11.73 26.21 21.56
CA ASN A 146 -12.73 27.26 21.31
C ASN A 146 -13.76 26.90 20.23
N LEU A 147 -13.38 26.15 19.20
CA LEU A 147 -14.28 25.85 18.10
C LEU A 147 -15.24 24.71 18.49
N ARG A 148 -16.53 24.99 18.47
CA ARG A 148 -17.60 24.01 18.70
C ARG A 148 -18.63 24.14 17.59
N ILE A 149 -18.96 23.02 16.97
CA ILE A 149 -19.99 22.96 15.92
C ILE A 149 -21.02 21.92 16.38
N THR A 150 -22.22 22.39 16.69
CA THR A 150 -23.31 21.57 17.25
C THR A 150 -24.31 21.10 16.21
N THR A 151 -24.26 21.64 14.99
CA THR A 151 -25.21 21.32 13.92
C THR A 151 -24.50 20.84 12.66
N PHE A 152 -24.98 19.74 12.09
CA PHE A 152 -24.60 19.30 10.75
C PHE A 152 -25.58 19.85 9.73
N THR A 153 -25.10 20.70 8.83
CA THR A 153 -25.90 21.24 7.72
C THR A 153 -25.48 20.57 6.42
N ALA A 154 -26.39 20.50 5.45
CA ALA A 154 -26.12 19.97 4.11
C ALA A 154 -25.31 20.95 3.23
N ASN A 155 -24.38 21.70 3.83
CA ASN A 155 -23.51 22.65 3.15
C ASN A 155 -22.04 22.24 3.35
N SER A 156 -21.40 21.81 2.26
CA SER A 156 -20.01 21.35 2.25
C SER A 156 -19.01 22.41 2.71
N PHE A 157 -19.35 23.70 2.61
CA PHE A 157 -18.50 24.81 3.04
C PHE A 157 -18.78 25.29 4.48
N TYR A 158 -19.81 24.74 5.13
CA TYR A 158 -20.24 25.19 6.45
C TYR A 158 -19.13 25.07 7.50
N TYR A 159 -18.39 23.95 7.50
CA TYR A 159 -17.25 23.80 8.40
C TYR A 159 -16.20 24.90 8.18
N TYR A 160 -15.85 25.17 6.92
CA TYR A 160 -14.81 26.14 6.56
C TYR A 160 -15.17 27.57 6.95
N SER A 161 -16.45 27.95 6.81
CA SER A 161 -16.90 29.30 7.18
C SER A 161 -16.86 29.58 8.68
N HIS A 162 -16.73 28.53 9.51
CA HIS A 162 -16.65 28.64 10.98
C HIS A 162 -15.23 28.48 11.51
N LEU A 163 -14.24 28.20 10.65
CA LEU A 163 -12.86 28.05 11.09
C LEU A 163 -12.29 29.41 11.54
N PRO A 164 -11.82 29.53 12.79
CA PRO A 164 -11.26 30.78 13.28
C PRO A 164 -9.90 31.06 12.62
N PHE A 165 -9.47 32.32 12.66
CA PHE A 165 -8.15 32.72 12.17
C PHE A 165 -7.01 31.89 12.81
N THR A 166 -7.15 31.48 14.07
CA THR A 166 -6.17 30.63 14.78
C THR A 166 -5.93 29.30 14.09
N TYR A 167 -6.95 28.73 13.44
CA TYR A 167 -6.83 27.52 12.65
C TYR A 167 -5.88 27.74 11.47
N TRP A 168 -6.17 28.74 10.64
CA TRP A 168 -5.43 29.03 9.42
C TRP A 168 -3.99 29.43 9.71
N TRP A 169 -3.80 30.26 10.74
CA TRP A 169 -2.47 30.69 11.17
C TRP A 169 -1.62 29.51 11.65
N GLY A 170 -2.22 28.60 12.43
CA GLY A 170 -1.51 27.43 12.93
C GLY A 170 -1.27 26.34 11.88
N LEU A 171 -2.19 26.19 10.93
CA LEU A 171 -2.01 25.34 9.75
C LEU A 171 -0.84 25.88 8.89
N ALA A 172 -0.78 27.19 8.65
CA ALA A 172 0.33 27.81 7.93
C ALA A 172 1.67 27.61 8.65
N ALA A 173 1.72 27.74 9.98
CA ALA A 173 2.90 27.44 10.79
C ALA A 173 3.32 25.96 10.68
N THR A 174 2.35 25.03 10.66
CA THR A 174 2.61 23.60 10.45
C THR A 174 3.19 23.34 9.07
N VAL A 175 2.64 23.96 8.03
CA VAL A 175 3.15 23.84 6.66
C VAL A 175 4.57 24.43 6.54
N ALA A 176 4.85 25.54 7.24
CA ALA A 176 6.18 26.15 7.30
C ALA A 176 7.26 25.19 7.84
N LEU A 177 6.92 24.27 8.74
CA LEU A 177 7.86 23.25 9.24
C LEU A 177 8.38 22.33 8.11
N PHE A 178 7.59 22.04 7.08
CA PHE A 178 8.07 21.26 5.93
C PHE A 178 9.11 22.02 5.10
N PHE A 179 9.07 23.35 5.10
CA PHE A 179 10.07 24.19 4.43
C PHE A 179 11.36 24.35 5.23
N ALA A 180 11.34 24.16 6.55
CA ALA A 180 12.54 24.15 7.40
C ALA A 180 13.39 22.88 7.23
N ARG A 181 12.80 21.84 6.62
CA ARG A 181 13.40 20.52 6.42
C ARG A 181 14.78 20.48 5.76
N PRO A 182 15.10 21.24 4.68
CA PRO A 182 16.42 21.17 4.03
C PRO A 182 17.57 21.57 4.96
N ILE A 183 17.26 22.29 6.04
CA ILE A 183 18.23 22.76 7.05
C ILE A 183 18.65 21.61 7.98
N LEU A 184 17.79 20.60 8.16
CA LEU A 184 18.04 19.46 9.02
C LEU A 184 18.62 18.26 8.28
N ARG A 185 19.41 17.46 9.00
CA ARG A 185 19.93 16.17 8.51
C ARG A 185 19.56 15.03 9.46
N GLY A 186 19.78 13.82 8.96
CA GLY A 186 19.57 12.55 9.66
C GLY A 186 18.35 12.53 10.59
N ARG A 187 18.56 12.28 11.89
CA ARG A 187 17.48 12.00 12.87
C ARG A 187 16.62 13.22 13.16
N ALA A 188 17.22 14.40 13.27
CA ALA A 188 16.46 15.63 13.50
C ALA A 188 15.47 15.89 12.37
N ARG A 189 15.87 15.64 11.11
CA ARG A 189 14.99 15.74 9.94
C ARG A 189 13.82 14.76 10.02
N ILE A 190 14.06 13.52 10.46
CA ILE A 190 12.99 12.52 10.63
C ILE A 190 11.98 12.98 11.67
N GLY A 191 12.49 13.47 12.81
CA GLY A 191 11.65 13.95 13.90
C GLY A 191 10.80 15.14 13.47
N LEU A 192 11.37 16.09 12.73
CA LEU A 192 10.64 17.22 12.16
C LEU A 192 9.60 16.75 11.15
N ASP A 193 9.98 15.90 10.19
CA ASP A 193 9.06 15.37 9.16
C ASP A 193 7.85 14.69 9.81
N MET A 194 8.09 13.79 10.78
CA MET A 194 7.04 13.06 11.51
C MET A 194 6.18 13.98 12.36
N GLY A 195 6.81 14.87 13.14
CA GLY A 195 6.09 15.81 13.99
C GLY A 195 5.20 16.74 13.19
N ALA A 196 5.70 17.27 12.06
CA ALA A 196 4.93 18.12 11.17
C ALA A 196 3.78 17.34 10.49
N LEU A 197 4.00 16.09 10.06
CA LEU A 197 2.94 15.24 9.51
C LEU A 197 1.85 14.95 10.54
N PHE A 198 2.21 14.57 11.75
CA PHE A 198 1.24 14.30 12.81
C PHE A 198 0.47 15.56 13.17
N LEU A 199 1.14 16.71 13.29
CA LEU A 199 0.47 17.97 13.55
C LEU A 199 -0.47 18.35 12.39
N LEU A 200 -0.08 18.09 11.15
CA LEU A 200 -0.96 18.26 9.99
C LEU A 200 -2.19 17.35 10.09
N VAL A 201 -2.04 16.08 10.48
CA VAL A 201 -3.19 15.18 10.76
C VAL A 201 -4.12 15.80 11.81
N PHE A 202 -3.56 16.32 12.90
CA PHE A 202 -4.33 16.98 13.94
C PHE A 202 -5.10 18.20 13.42
N TYR A 203 -4.53 19.00 12.53
CA TYR A 203 -5.24 20.13 11.90
C TYR A 203 -6.32 19.70 10.92
N LEU A 204 -6.02 18.77 10.03
CA LEU A 204 -6.95 18.41 8.94
C LEU A 204 -8.07 17.50 9.45
N ILE A 205 -7.74 16.50 10.27
CA ILE A 205 -8.65 15.41 10.65
C ILE A 205 -8.96 15.45 12.14
N GLY A 206 -7.99 15.85 12.98
CA GLY A 206 -8.19 15.97 14.42
C GLY A 206 -9.18 17.06 14.80
N ILE A 207 -9.06 18.29 14.27
CA ILE A 207 -9.95 19.41 14.62
C ILE A 207 -11.42 19.01 14.45
N PRO A 208 -11.89 18.47 13.30
CA PRO A 208 -13.26 17.99 13.19
C PRO A 208 -13.68 17.03 14.31
N SER A 209 -12.83 16.07 14.69
CA SER A 209 -13.12 15.16 15.80
C SER A 209 -13.26 15.89 17.15
N PHE A 210 -12.54 16.99 17.41
CA PHE A 210 -12.69 17.76 18.65
C PHE A 210 -13.83 18.78 18.61
N THR A 211 -14.20 19.28 17.43
CA THR A 211 -15.17 20.38 17.28
C THR A 211 -16.61 19.91 17.23
N TYR A 212 -16.87 18.78 16.57
CA TYR A 212 -18.20 18.20 16.49
C TYR A 212 -18.53 17.42 17.76
N GLN A 213 -19.76 17.58 18.26
CA GLN A 213 -20.23 16.87 19.43
C GLN A 213 -20.40 15.37 19.13
N ASP A 214 -20.99 15.06 17.97
CA ASP A 214 -21.30 13.70 17.54
C ASP A 214 -20.38 13.21 16.41
N PRO A 215 -20.19 11.89 16.27
CA PRO A 215 -19.60 11.27 15.10
C PRO A 215 -20.23 11.80 13.79
N ARG A 216 -19.35 12.17 12.86
CA ARG A 216 -19.74 12.93 11.67
C ARG A 216 -20.47 12.10 10.60
N PHE A 217 -20.24 10.79 10.62
CA PHE A 217 -20.73 9.87 9.60
C PHE A 217 -21.72 8.91 10.24
N LEU A 218 -22.95 8.89 9.71
CA LEU A 218 -24.02 8.02 10.21
C LEU A 218 -23.64 6.54 10.10
N ASP A 219 -22.93 6.17 9.05
CA ASP A 219 -22.43 4.80 8.82
C ASP A 219 -21.59 4.29 10.00
N THR A 220 -20.89 5.19 10.71
CA THR A 220 -20.07 4.82 11.86
C THR A 220 -20.90 4.22 13.00
N TYR A 221 -22.14 4.68 13.20
CA TYR A 221 -23.06 4.09 14.18
C TYR A 221 -23.49 2.69 13.75
N TYR A 222 -23.84 2.53 12.49
CA TYR A 222 -24.21 1.24 11.93
C TYR A 222 -23.05 0.24 12.05
N HIS A 223 -21.84 0.61 11.62
CA HIS A 223 -20.70 -0.29 11.68
C HIS A 223 -20.32 -0.67 13.11
N THR A 224 -20.27 0.30 14.03
CA THR A 224 -19.96 0.05 15.43
C THR A 224 -21.03 -0.81 16.11
N GLY A 225 -22.31 -0.53 15.87
CA GLY A 225 -23.42 -1.31 16.43
C GLY A 225 -23.36 -2.78 16.01
N ASN A 226 -23.15 -3.04 14.72
CA ASN A 226 -23.01 -4.40 14.20
C ASN A 226 -21.77 -5.11 14.73
N SER A 227 -20.64 -4.40 14.89
CA SER A 227 -19.45 -4.96 15.52
C SER A 227 -19.70 -5.46 16.95
N LEU A 228 -20.50 -4.71 17.71
CA LEU A 228 -20.87 -5.10 19.08
C LEU A 228 -21.88 -6.23 19.10
N ASP A 229 -22.86 -6.22 18.18
CA ASP A 229 -23.82 -7.31 17.99
C ASP A 229 -23.11 -8.66 17.74
N LEU A 230 -22.19 -8.66 16.78
CA LEU A 230 -21.40 -9.83 16.41
C LEU A 230 -20.62 -10.41 17.60
N LEU A 231 -19.93 -9.56 18.36
CA LEU A 231 -19.03 -10.04 19.42
C LEU A 231 -19.72 -10.30 20.76
N ASN A 232 -20.74 -9.53 21.13
CA ASN A 232 -21.33 -9.59 22.47
C ASN A 232 -22.69 -10.31 22.52
N TYR A 233 -23.39 -10.44 21.38
CA TYR A 233 -24.78 -10.90 21.35
C TYR A 233 -25.01 -12.10 20.42
N GLN A 234 -23.97 -12.89 20.18
CA GLN A 234 -24.00 -14.05 19.26
C GLN A 234 -24.36 -13.68 17.81
N GLY A 235 -24.20 -12.41 17.42
CA GLY A 235 -24.57 -11.93 16.10
C GLY A 235 -23.91 -12.69 14.95
N TRP A 236 -22.77 -13.36 15.17
CA TRP A 236 -22.16 -14.25 14.17
C TRP A 236 -23.09 -15.34 13.63
N LEU A 237 -24.05 -15.80 14.43
CA LEU A 237 -24.99 -16.86 14.06
C LEU A 237 -26.40 -16.34 13.81
N THR A 238 -26.75 -15.21 14.41
CA THR A 238 -28.14 -14.74 14.51
C THR A 238 -28.38 -13.40 13.83
N SER A 239 -27.33 -12.64 13.50
CA SER A 239 -27.49 -11.31 12.94
C SER A 239 -28.05 -11.40 11.51
N PRO A 240 -29.15 -10.70 11.21
CA PRO A 240 -29.67 -10.64 9.84
C PRO A 240 -28.79 -9.79 8.91
N ASN A 241 -27.74 -9.15 9.45
CA ASN A 241 -26.92 -8.21 8.70
C ASN A 241 -25.81 -8.90 7.90
N TRP A 242 -26.10 -9.18 6.63
CA TRP A 242 -25.16 -9.79 5.70
C TRP A 242 -23.86 -8.99 5.48
N TYR A 243 -23.91 -7.65 5.60
CA TYR A 243 -22.74 -6.81 5.33
C TYR A 243 -21.59 -7.08 6.31
N ALA A 244 -21.91 -7.34 7.58
CA ALA A 244 -20.89 -7.62 8.59
C ALA A 244 -20.20 -8.99 8.37
N HIS A 245 -20.92 -9.95 7.78
CA HIS A 245 -20.38 -11.25 7.38
C HIS A 245 -19.50 -11.20 6.12
N GLN A 246 -19.62 -10.16 5.30
CA GLN A 246 -18.73 -9.95 4.14
C GLN A 246 -17.34 -9.42 4.56
N PHE A 247 -17.27 -8.67 5.67
CA PHE A 247 -16.03 -8.06 6.16
C PHE A 247 -15.70 -8.47 7.61
N PRO A 248 -15.69 -9.78 7.93
CA PRO A 248 -15.68 -10.26 9.31
C PRO A 248 -14.47 -9.77 10.12
N GLY A 249 -13.32 -9.56 9.48
CA GLY A 249 -12.11 -9.07 10.12
C GLY A 249 -12.24 -7.64 10.65
N VAL A 250 -12.82 -6.74 9.86
CA VAL A 250 -13.01 -5.33 10.26
C VAL A 250 -13.98 -5.23 11.43
N PHE A 251 -15.12 -5.91 11.31
CA PHE A 251 -16.14 -5.85 12.35
C PHE A 251 -15.65 -6.48 13.66
N SER A 252 -14.91 -7.58 13.59
CA SER A 252 -14.24 -8.19 14.75
C SER A 252 -13.24 -7.23 15.39
N PHE A 253 -12.40 -6.57 14.58
CA PHE A 253 -11.40 -5.64 15.08
C PHE A 253 -12.04 -4.47 15.82
N ILE A 254 -13.06 -3.84 15.23
CA ILE A 254 -13.77 -2.72 15.86
C ILE A 254 -14.42 -3.14 17.17
N GLY A 255 -15.11 -4.29 17.21
CA GLY A 255 -15.75 -4.72 18.46
C GLY A 255 -14.72 -5.16 19.51
N GLN A 256 -13.53 -5.66 19.13
CA GLN A 256 -12.45 -5.89 20.09
C GLN A 256 -11.92 -4.59 20.71
N LEU A 257 -11.84 -3.49 19.94
CA LEU A 257 -11.45 -2.19 20.50
C LEU A 257 -12.42 -1.72 21.60
N VAL A 258 -13.69 -2.03 21.47
CA VAL A 258 -14.69 -1.71 22.50
C VAL A 258 -14.69 -2.75 23.62
N SER A 259 -14.93 -4.02 23.30
CA SER A 259 -15.18 -5.08 24.30
C SER A 259 -13.91 -5.54 25.02
N VAL A 260 -12.74 -5.51 24.37
CA VAL A 260 -11.47 -5.96 24.97
C VAL A 260 -10.65 -4.78 25.46
N ALA A 261 -10.42 -3.78 24.62
CA ALA A 261 -9.63 -2.61 25.02
C ALA A 261 -10.43 -1.60 25.88
N GLY A 262 -11.75 -1.79 26.03
CA GLY A 262 -12.60 -0.98 26.90
C GLY A 262 -12.82 0.45 26.41
N ILE A 263 -12.62 0.70 25.11
CA ILE A 263 -12.82 2.04 24.54
C ILE A 263 -14.32 2.31 24.44
N ASP A 264 -14.77 3.43 25.00
CA ASP A 264 -16.16 3.88 24.85
C ASP A 264 -16.55 3.95 23.35
N PRO A 265 -17.68 3.35 22.93
CA PRO A 265 -18.08 3.31 21.52
C PRO A 265 -18.18 4.69 20.88
N PHE A 266 -18.72 5.68 21.57
CA PHE A 266 -18.87 7.03 21.03
C PHE A 266 -17.52 7.75 20.91
N GLN A 267 -16.62 7.54 21.86
CA GLN A 267 -15.24 8.02 21.74
C GLN A 267 -14.50 7.35 20.58
N LEU A 268 -14.66 6.04 20.40
CA LEU A 268 -14.08 5.30 19.27
C LEU A 268 -14.60 5.88 17.95
N MET A 269 -15.91 5.95 17.79
CA MET A 269 -16.58 6.53 16.61
C MET A 269 -16.06 7.92 16.26
N ARG A 270 -15.82 8.76 17.29
CA ARG A 270 -15.40 10.14 17.14
C ARG A 270 -13.91 10.30 16.80
N PHE A 271 -13.03 9.53 17.44
CA PHE A 271 -11.58 9.66 17.32
C PHE A 271 -10.91 8.64 16.41
N TYR A 272 -11.66 7.63 15.93
CA TYR A 272 -11.16 6.65 14.96
C TYR A 272 -10.54 7.29 13.71
N PRO A 273 -11.14 8.30 13.04
CA PRO A 273 -10.54 8.93 11.87
C PRO A 273 -9.14 9.52 12.12
N LEU A 274 -8.94 10.10 13.31
CA LEU A 274 -7.66 10.66 13.75
C LEU A 274 -6.61 9.55 13.92
N GLY A 275 -6.95 8.48 14.65
CA GLY A 275 -6.05 7.34 14.84
C GLY A 275 -5.67 6.68 13.51
N LEU A 276 -6.66 6.47 12.64
CA LEU A 276 -6.47 5.91 11.30
C LEU A 276 -5.54 6.78 10.44
N ALA A 277 -5.76 8.09 10.41
CA ALA A 277 -4.92 9.01 9.65
C ALA A 277 -3.46 9.04 10.12
N LEU A 278 -3.21 8.94 11.43
CA LEU A 278 -1.86 8.85 11.99
C LEU A 278 -1.13 7.59 11.51
N VAL A 279 -1.83 6.44 11.48
CA VAL A 279 -1.27 5.18 10.97
C VAL A 279 -1.01 5.27 9.47
N ILE A 280 -1.97 5.77 8.69
CA ILE A 280 -1.82 5.93 7.23
C ILE A 280 -0.63 6.83 6.91
N VAL A 281 -0.56 8.04 7.50
CA VAL A 281 0.51 8.99 7.17
C VAL A 281 1.89 8.45 7.58
N PHE A 282 1.97 7.70 8.69
CA PHE A 282 3.19 7.04 9.12
C PHE A 282 3.63 5.97 8.11
N LEU A 283 2.71 5.07 7.72
CA LEU A 283 3.02 4.01 6.76
C LEU A 283 3.41 4.58 5.39
N THR A 284 2.65 5.55 4.88
CA THR A 284 2.98 6.25 3.63
C THR A 284 4.35 6.88 3.70
N TYR A 285 4.68 7.58 4.79
CA TYR A 285 6.01 8.18 4.94
C TYR A 285 7.10 7.11 4.89
N VAL A 286 6.96 6.02 5.64
CA VAL A 286 7.95 4.93 5.67
C VAL A 286 8.13 4.33 4.27
N ILE A 287 7.04 4.06 3.55
CA ILE A 287 7.07 3.48 2.20
C ILE A 287 7.74 4.43 1.19
N VAL A 288 7.34 5.70 1.16
CA VAL A 288 7.92 6.67 0.23
C VAL A 288 9.39 6.88 0.56
N ARG A 289 9.74 6.91 1.85
CA ARG A 289 11.11 7.08 2.31
C ARG A 289 12.05 5.97 1.87
N MET A 290 11.56 4.73 1.74
CA MET A 290 12.36 3.63 1.19
C MET A 290 12.92 3.94 -0.21
N HIS A 291 12.20 4.74 -1.00
CA HIS A 291 12.58 5.10 -2.36
C HIS A 291 13.17 6.50 -2.48
N SER A 292 12.59 7.46 -1.74
CA SER A 292 13.02 8.84 -1.76
C SER A 292 12.85 9.47 -0.39
N ASP A 293 13.98 9.52 0.33
CA ASP A 293 14.09 10.32 1.54
C ASP A 293 13.61 11.75 1.29
N GLN A 294 13.96 12.37 0.16
CA GLN A 294 13.66 13.77 -0.13
C GLN A 294 12.17 14.07 -0.29
N TYR A 295 11.36 13.16 -0.81
CA TYR A 295 9.94 13.46 -1.06
C TYR A 295 8.99 12.83 -0.04
N ALA A 296 9.49 12.04 0.91
CA ALA A 296 8.68 11.30 1.89
C ALA A 296 7.64 12.16 2.62
N SER A 297 8.05 13.27 3.25
CA SER A 297 7.12 14.13 3.99
C SER A 297 6.14 14.88 3.09
N ILE A 298 6.60 15.40 1.94
CA ILE A 298 5.74 16.13 1.01
C ILE A 298 4.69 15.19 0.39
N ALA A 299 5.10 14.02 -0.11
CA ALA A 299 4.18 13.04 -0.69
C ALA A 299 3.13 12.57 0.32
N SER A 300 3.55 12.34 1.57
CA SER A 300 2.64 11.94 2.65
C SER A 300 1.67 13.06 3.02
N ALA A 301 2.13 14.31 3.06
CA ALA A 301 1.28 15.48 3.29
C ALA A 301 0.26 15.69 2.16
N THR A 302 0.66 15.49 0.90
CA THR A 302 -0.24 15.58 -0.26
C THR A 302 -1.32 14.50 -0.20
N LEU A 303 -0.95 13.25 0.11
CA LEU A 303 -1.93 12.17 0.30
C LEU A 303 -2.93 12.53 1.40
N LEU A 304 -2.43 13.03 2.54
CA LEU A 304 -3.27 13.43 3.65
C LEU A 304 -4.28 14.52 3.30
N GLY A 305 -3.87 15.49 2.47
CA GLY A 305 -4.78 16.51 1.92
C GLY A 305 -5.94 15.92 1.12
N GLY A 306 -5.71 14.82 0.39
CA GLY A 306 -6.74 14.11 -0.38
C GLY A 306 -7.67 13.23 0.46
N LEU A 307 -7.24 12.80 1.64
CA LEU A 307 -8.04 11.97 2.56
C LEU A 307 -8.95 12.79 3.50
N TRP A 308 -8.88 14.11 3.40
CA TRP A 308 -9.67 15.01 4.24
C TRP A 308 -11.17 14.74 4.02
N PHE A 309 -11.90 14.49 5.11
CA PHE A 309 -13.34 14.28 5.15
C PHE A 309 -13.84 12.92 4.64
N GLN A 310 -12.96 11.93 4.45
CA GLN A 310 -13.40 10.60 3.99
C GLN A 310 -13.26 9.49 5.05
N LEU A 311 -12.39 9.69 6.04
CA LEU A 311 -12.12 8.66 7.05
C LEU A 311 -13.23 8.58 8.11
N HIS A 312 -13.75 7.38 8.29
CA HIS A 312 -14.76 7.01 9.30
C HIS A 312 -14.66 5.50 9.56
N ILE A 313 -15.39 4.98 10.56
CA ILE A 313 -15.37 3.53 10.80
C ILE A 313 -16.12 2.84 9.66
N SER A 314 -15.39 2.10 8.82
CA SER A 314 -15.97 1.25 7.77
C SER A 314 -14.95 0.20 7.29
N PRO A 315 -15.36 -0.84 6.56
CA PRO A 315 -14.41 -1.77 5.94
C PRO A 315 -13.39 -1.09 5.03
N GLN A 316 -13.81 -0.10 4.25
CA GLN A 316 -12.97 0.62 3.30
C GLN A 316 -11.89 1.46 4.00
N SER A 317 -12.17 1.94 5.22
CA SER A 317 -11.20 2.75 5.97
C SER A 317 -9.99 1.93 6.42
N LEU A 318 -10.20 0.67 6.83
CA LEU A 318 -9.11 -0.27 7.16
C LEU A 318 -8.43 -0.84 5.93
N GLU A 319 -9.16 -0.96 4.81
CA GLU A 319 -8.62 -1.42 3.53
C GLU A 319 -7.33 -0.67 3.15
N LEU A 320 -7.32 0.66 3.32
CA LEU A 320 -6.16 1.49 2.98
C LEU A 320 -4.92 1.15 3.82
N ILE A 321 -5.07 0.90 5.12
CA ILE A 321 -3.95 0.43 5.96
C ILE A 321 -3.44 -0.91 5.43
N LEU A 322 -4.35 -1.81 5.10
CA LEU A 322 -4.01 -3.15 4.63
C LEU A 322 -3.29 -3.12 3.28
N TYR A 323 -3.71 -2.24 2.36
CA TYR A 323 -2.99 -1.99 1.11
C TYR A 323 -1.59 -1.45 1.35
N LEU A 324 -1.44 -0.44 2.20
CA LEU A 324 -0.12 0.12 2.53
C LEU A 324 0.78 -0.92 3.18
N GLY A 325 0.24 -1.75 4.08
CA GLY A 325 0.94 -2.88 4.68
C GLY A 325 1.40 -3.92 3.66
N THR A 326 0.51 -4.28 2.72
CA THR A 326 0.84 -5.20 1.62
C THR A 326 1.95 -4.63 0.74
N LEU A 327 1.81 -3.36 0.33
CA LEU A 327 2.81 -2.67 -0.48
C LEU A 327 4.16 -2.63 0.24
N PHE A 328 4.17 -2.30 1.53
CA PHE A 328 5.37 -2.31 2.36
C PHE A 328 6.03 -3.69 2.39
N LEU A 329 5.26 -4.76 2.62
CA LEU A 329 5.78 -6.12 2.66
C LEU A 329 6.35 -6.57 1.30
N LEU A 330 5.65 -6.27 0.20
CA LEU A 330 6.13 -6.57 -1.15
C LEU A 330 7.46 -5.87 -1.44
N LEU A 331 7.55 -4.58 -1.13
CA LEU A 331 8.78 -3.81 -1.29
C LEU A 331 9.92 -4.40 -0.46
N LYS A 332 9.66 -4.79 0.79
CA LYS A 332 10.67 -5.45 1.64
C LYS A 332 11.12 -6.81 1.12
N VAL A 333 10.22 -7.61 0.53
CA VAL A 333 10.60 -8.87 -0.13
C VAL A 333 11.53 -8.63 -1.32
N ILE A 334 11.29 -7.56 -2.08
CA ILE A 334 12.08 -7.21 -3.27
C ILE A 334 13.45 -6.64 -2.86
N GLU A 335 13.46 -5.64 -1.97
CA GLU A 335 14.65 -4.83 -1.66
C GLU A 335 15.54 -5.42 -0.56
N ASP A 336 14.98 -6.10 0.45
CA ASP A 336 15.73 -6.62 1.60
C ASP A 336 16.08 -8.10 1.41
N GLU A 337 17.03 -8.36 0.51
CA GLU A 337 17.47 -9.71 0.14
C GLU A 337 17.89 -10.59 1.34
N PRO A 338 18.68 -10.10 2.32
CA PRO A 338 19.09 -10.90 3.48
C PRO A 338 17.90 -11.40 4.32
N ARG A 339 16.81 -10.62 4.39
CA ARG A 339 15.62 -10.94 5.20
C ARG A 339 14.42 -11.33 4.35
N ARG A 340 14.59 -11.55 3.04
CA ARG A 340 13.51 -11.86 2.10
C ARG A 340 12.60 -12.98 2.61
N ARG A 341 13.17 -14.07 3.15
CA ARG A 341 12.40 -15.19 3.70
C ARG A 341 11.49 -14.78 4.86
N LEU A 342 11.97 -13.95 5.78
CA LEU A 342 11.16 -13.42 6.88
C LEU A 342 10.01 -12.58 6.34
N TRP A 343 10.29 -11.66 5.42
CA TRP A 343 9.26 -10.80 4.82
C TRP A 343 8.22 -11.59 4.04
N THR A 344 8.62 -12.63 3.31
CA THR A 344 7.70 -13.53 2.62
C THR A 344 6.81 -14.29 3.59
N VAL A 345 7.37 -14.81 4.69
CA VAL A 345 6.57 -15.51 5.72
C VAL A 345 5.58 -14.55 6.39
N LEU A 346 5.99 -13.33 6.73
CA LEU A 346 5.09 -12.31 7.26
C LEU A 346 3.98 -11.94 6.27
N GLY A 347 4.32 -11.80 4.98
CA GLY A 347 3.35 -11.60 3.90
C GLY A 347 2.31 -12.72 3.84
N LEU A 348 2.76 -13.98 3.81
CA LEU A 348 1.86 -15.14 3.78
C LEU A 348 0.99 -15.23 5.06
N ALA A 349 1.57 -14.95 6.22
CA ALA A 349 0.85 -14.95 7.50
C ALA A 349 -0.19 -13.82 7.59
N SER A 350 0.02 -12.71 6.88
CA SER A 350 -0.94 -11.60 6.82
C SER A 350 -2.12 -11.83 5.85
N THR A 351 -2.02 -12.79 4.92
CA THR A 351 -3.07 -13.06 3.92
C THR A 351 -4.46 -13.33 4.53
N PRO A 352 -4.62 -14.16 5.58
CA PRO A 352 -5.93 -14.36 6.20
C PRO A 352 -6.53 -13.07 6.77
N ILE A 353 -5.68 -12.18 7.32
CA ILE A 353 -6.12 -10.88 7.83
C ILE A 353 -6.62 -10.01 6.70
N PHE A 354 -5.92 -9.98 5.57
CA PHE A 354 -6.34 -9.23 4.37
C PHE A 354 -7.66 -9.75 3.83
N VAL A 355 -7.78 -11.05 3.61
CA VAL A 355 -8.98 -11.68 3.05
C VAL A 355 -10.18 -11.48 3.98
N ALA A 356 -10.01 -11.70 5.29
CA ALA A 356 -11.12 -11.57 6.24
C ALA A 356 -11.54 -10.11 6.46
N SER A 357 -10.61 -9.17 6.38
CA SER A 357 -10.92 -7.75 6.61
C SER A 357 -11.50 -7.08 5.37
N HIS A 358 -10.99 -7.42 4.19
CA HIS A 358 -11.47 -6.88 2.92
C HIS A 358 -11.21 -7.87 1.77
N PRO A 359 -12.18 -8.74 1.45
CA PRO A 359 -12.00 -9.80 0.43
C PRO A 359 -11.67 -9.29 -0.97
N GLU A 360 -12.00 -8.03 -1.29
CA GLU A 360 -11.69 -7.41 -2.58
C GLU A 360 -10.22 -6.96 -2.68
N THR A 361 -9.54 -6.76 -1.55
CA THR A 361 -8.15 -6.28 -1.52
C THR A 361 -7.18 -7.22 -2.23
N PRO A 362 -7.20 -8.55 -1.98
CA PRO A 362 -6.41 -9.50 -2.77
C PRO A 362 -6.63 -9.39 -4.28
N LEU A 363 -7.87 -9.21 -4.73
CA LEU A 363 -8.19 -9.08 -6.16
C LEU A 363 -7.53 -7.83 -6.75
N ALA A 364 -7.70 -6.69 -6.11
CA ALA A 364 -7.12 -5.43 -6.59
C ALA A 364 -5.59 -5.41 -6.49
N VAL A 365 -4.97 -6.04 -5.48
CA VAL A 365 -3.51 -6.24 -5.43
C VAL A 365 -3.05 -7.12 -6.60
N SER A 366 -3.74 -8.23 -6.86
CA SER A 366 -3.41 -9.13 -7.98
C SER A 366 -3.56 -8.44 -9.33
N LEU A 367 -4.63 -7.67 -9.54
CA LEU A 367 -4.84 -6.88 -10.76
C LEU A 367 -3.76 -5.79 -10.92
N GLY A 368 -3.41 -5.10 -9.83
CA GLY A 368 -2.35 -4.10 -9.82
C GLY A 368 -0.98 -4.69 -10.19
N LEU A 369 -0.64 -5.85 -9.64
CA LEU A 369 0.58 -6.59 -9.99
C LEU A 369 0.56 -7.06 -11.45
N ALA A 370 -0.56 -7.60 -11.93
CA ALA A 370 -0.70 -8.02 -13.33
C ALA A 370 -0.54 -6.83 -14.29
N ALA A 371 -1.17 -5.69 -13.99
CA ALA A 371 -1.04 -4.46 -14.77
C ALA A 371 0.41 -3.92 -14.73
N PHE A 372 1.07 -3.93 -13.57
CA PHE A 372 2.47 -3.55 -13.45
C PHE A 372 3.37 -4.45 -14.30
N LEU A 373 3.18 -5.77 -14.24
CA LEU A 373 3.94 -6.73 -15.04
C LEU A 373 3.73 -6.48 -16.53
N ALA A 374 2.48 -6.32 -16.98
CA ALA A 374 2.16 -6.00 -18.37
C ALA A 374 2.85 -4.70 -18.83
N LEU A 375 2.78 -3.63 -18.04
CA LEU A 375 3.44 -2.35 -18.34
C LEU A 375 4.97 -2.47 -18.33
N SER A 376 5.54 -3.26 -17.43
CA SER A 376 6.99 -3.48 -17.34
C SER A 376 7.54 -4.21 -18.57
N LEU A 377 6.79 -5.20 -19.07
CA LEU A 377 7.11 -5.93 -20.31
C LEU A 377 7.01 -5.02 -21.53
N LEU A 378 6.00 -4.14 -21.58
CA LEU A 378 5.86 -3.14 -22.66
C LEU A 378 7.01 -2.14 -22.66
N LYS A 379 7.44 -1.66 -21.48
CA LYS A 379 8.59 -0.76 -21.35
C LYS A 379 9.90 -1.45 -21.74
N SER A 380 10.12 -2.68 -21.29
CA SER A 380 11.31 -3.47 -21.62
C SER A 380 11.48 -3.69 -23.12
N LYS A 381 10.38 -3.93 -23.86
CA LYS A 381 10.42 -4.05 -25.33
C LYS A 381 10.83 -2.75 -26.01
N ARG A 382 10.38 -1.60 -25.50
CA ARG A 382 10.72 -0.27 -26.02
C ARG A 382 12.19 0.11 -25.78
N THR A 383 12.73 -0.23 -24.60
CA THR A 383 14.16 -0.03 -24.29
C THR A 383 15.06 -0.93 -25.14
N LEU A 384 14.64 -2.17 -25.42
CA LEU A 384 15.37 -3.07 -26.32
C LEU A 384 15.39 -2.51 -27.77
N GLN A 385 14.28 -1.97 -28.26
CA GLN A 385 14.22 -1.35 -29.59
C GLN A 385 15.12 -0.11 -29.72
N LEU A 386 15.30 0.66 -28.65
CA LEU A 386 16.18 1.84 -28.60
C LEU A 386 17.68 1.50 -28.44
N HIS A 387 18.05 0.25 -28.17
CA HIS A 387 19.45 -0.21 -28.15
C HIS A 387 19.82 -1.03 -29.40
N THR A 388 18.85 -1.30 -30.28
CA THR A 388 19.05 -1.99 -31.56
C THR A 388 18.93 -1.09 -32.78
N LEU A 389 18.68 0.20 -32.57
CA LEU A 389 18.84 1.29 -33.55
C LEU A 389 20.12 2.04 -33.21
#